data_AF-A0A6D2LMG0-F1
#
_entry.id   AF-A0A6D2LMG0-F1
#
_cell.length_a   1.000
_cell.length_b   1.000
_cell.length_c   1.000
_cell.angle_alpha   90.00
_cell.angle_beta   90.00
_cell.angle_gamma   90.00
#
_symmetry.space_group_name_H-M   'P 1'
#
loop_
_entity.id
_entity.type
_entity.pdbx_description
1 polymer ?
#
loop_
_entity_poly.entity_id
_entity_poly.type
_entity_poly.pdbx_seq_one_letter_code
_entity_poly.pdbx_strand_id
1 'polypeptide(L)'
;MGLAALGISAYMLTSTSGKENEKFVYKALEKGEDDLKILYVTPEKVSKSKRFMSQLEKCHNAGRLSLISVDEAHCCSQWGHDFRPDYKNLSILKTQFRQVPMVALTSLNTMELAPPCCAYQNDQFSCNRAL
;
A
#
# COMPACT_ATOMS: atom_id res chain seq x y z
N MET A 1 13.01 6.75 -14.92
CA MET A 1 14.31 6.15 -14.54
C MET A 1 14.66 6.62 -13.15
N GLY A 2 14.64 5.74 -12.15
CA GLY A 2 14.96 6.10 -10.76
C GLY A 2 15.59 4.93 -10.03
N LEU A 3 14.78 3.94 -9.66
CA LEU A 3 15.25 2.77 -8.89
C LEU A 3 16.10 1.79 -9.71
N ALA A 4 15.69 1.50 -10.95
CA ALA A 4 16.44 0.59 -11.82
C ALA A 4 17.85 1.13 -12.17
N ALA A 5 18.01 2.45 -12.28
CA ALA A 5 19.31 3.08 -12.53
C ALA A 5 20.25 2.97 -11.31
N LEU A 6 19.70 2.79 -10.11
CA LEU A 6 20.44 2.56 -8.87
C LEU A 6 20.65 1.06 -8.58
N GLY A 7 20.28 0.17 -9.51
CA GLY A 7 20.36 -1.27 -9.33
C GLY A 7 19.33 -1.83 -8.33
N ILE A 8 18.30 -1.06 -7.98
CA ILE A 8 17.25 -1.51 -7.06
C ILE A 8 16.14 -2.19 -7.87
N SER A 9 15.98 -3.49 -7.61
CA SER A 9 14.93 -4.34 -8.19
C SER A 9 13.55 -3.91 -7.69
N ALA A 10 12.80 -3.23 -8.56
CA ALA A 10 11.49 -2.66 -8.26
C ALA A 10 10.49 -3.03 -9.36
N TYR A 11 9.31 -3.48 -8.94
CA TYR A 11 8.26 -3.93 -9.84
C TYR A 11 6.95 -3.22 -9.52
N MET A 12 6.03 -3.23 -10.48
CA MET A 12 4.71 -2.62 -10.34
C MET A 12 3.63 -3.63 -10.73
N LEU A 13 2.56 -3.67 -9.95
CA LEU A 13 1.38 -4.49 -10.17
C LEU A 13 0.14 -3.59 -10.25
N THR A 14 -0.24 -3.24 -11.49
CA THR A 14 -1.39 -2.39 -11.84
C THR A 14 -2.35 -3.17 -12.75
N SER A 15 -3.45 -2.53 -13.16
CA SER A 15 -4.37 -3.05 -14.17
C SER A 15 -3.73 -3.19 -15.56
N THR A 16 -2.65 -2.45 -15.84
CA THR A 16 -1.94 -2.45 -17.13
C THR A 16 -0.71 -3.36 -17.14
N SER A 17 -0.41 -4.05 -16.04
CA SER A 17 0.72 -4.97 -15.97
C SER A 17 0.52 -6.16 -16.92
N GLY A 18 1.54 -6.47 -17.73
CA GLY A 18 1.53 -7.65 -18.59
C GLY A 18 1.46 -8.97 -17.80
N LYS A 19 0.87 -10.00 -18.41
CA LYS A 19 0.70 -11.33 -17.78
C LYS A 19 2.00 -11.95 -17.30
N GLU A 20 3.11 -11.71 -18.01
CA GLU A 20 4.43 -12.23 -17.63
C GLU A 20 4.98 -11.54 -16.38
N ASN A 21 4.86 -10.21 -16.31
CA ASN A 21 5.25 -9.43 -15.14
C ASN A 21 4.42 -9.82 -13.91
N GLU A 22 3.10 -9.99 -14.07
CA GLU A 22 2.24 -10.43 -12.98
C GLU A 22 2.60 -11.85 -12.48
N LYS A 23 2.89 -12.78 -13.39
CA LYS A 23 3.37 -14.12 -13.02
C LYS A 23 4.70 -14.07 -12.26
N PHE A 24 5.63 -13.26 -12.73
CA PHE A 24 6.93 -13.05 -12.08
C PHE A 24 6.75 -12.51 -10.66
N VAL A 25 5.98 -11.43 -10.48
CA VAL A 25 5.71 -10.83 -9.16
C VAL A 25 5.11 -11.84 -8.19
N TYR A 26 4.10 -12.61 -8.60
CA TYR A 26 3.51 -13.62 -7.70
C TYR A 26 4.51 -14.72 -7.35
N LYS A 27 5.35 -15.16 -8.29
CA LYS A 27 6.39 -16.15 -8.03
C LYS A 27 7.45 -15.61 -7.04
N ALA A 28 7.88 -14.36 -7.21
CA ALA A 28 8.81 -13.69 -6.31
C ALA A 28 8.22 -13.53 -4.90
N LEU A 29 6.96 -13.13 -4.79
CA LEU A 29 6.25 -13.08 -3.50
C LEU A 29 6.12 -14.47 -2.86
N GLU A 30 6.00 -15.55 -3.63
CA GLU A 30 5.89 -16.91 -3.10
C GLU A 30 7.22 -17.50 -2.65
N LYS A 31 8.20 -17.52 -3.54
CA LYS A 31 9.47 -18.22 -3.30
C LYS A 31 10.50 -17.35 -2.58
N GLY A 32 10.37 -16.03 -2.65
CA GLY A 32 11.44 -15.11 -2.21
C GLY A 32 12.68 -15.17 -3.09
N GLU A 33 12.58 -15.84 -4.23
CA GLU A 33 13.55 -15.80 -5.31
C GLU A 33 13.35 -14.47 -6.08
N ASP A 34 14.40 -13.99 -6.73
CA ASP A 34 14.39 -12.85 -7.68
C ASP A 34 14.59 -11.43 -7.11
N ASP A 35 15.09 -11.31 -5.88
CA ASP A 35 15.60 -10.05 -5.29
C ASP A 35 14.61 -8.86 -5.35
N LEU A 36 13.30 -9.13 -5.39
CA LEU A 36 12.24 -8.12 -5.36
C LEU A 36 12.34 -7.30 -4.07
N LYS A 37 12.81 -6.05 -4.17
CA LYS A 37 12.95 -5.15 -3.01
C LYS A 37 11.74 -4.26 -2.82
N ILE A 38 11.19 -3.73 -3.91
CA ILE A 38 10.09 -2.76 -3.88
C ILE A 38 8.98 -3.20 -4.83
N LEU A 39 7.75 -3.26 -4.34
CA LEU A 39 6.57 -3.58 -5.15
C LEU A 39 5.55 -2.44 -5.04
N TYR A 40 5.31 -1.76 -6.17
CA TYR A 40 4.27 -0.75 -6.29
C TYR A 40 2.94 -1.40 -6.65
N VAL A 41 1.88 -1.05 -5.95
CA VAL A 41 0.55 -1.66 -6.12
C VAL A 41 -0.51 -0.58 -6.05
N THR A 42 -1.54 -0.68 -6.89
CA THR A 42 -2.68 0.23 -6.81
C THR A 42 -3.60 -0.15 -5.65
N PRO A 43 -4.28 0.80 -5.00
CA PRO A 43 -5.20 0.52 -3.91
C PRO A 43 -6.33 -0.44 -4.32
N GLU A 44 -6.77 -0.36 -5.58
CA GLU A 44 -7.74 -1.29 -6.16
C GLU A 44 -7.27 -2.74 -6.18
N LYS A 45 -5.98 -3.00 -6.42
CA LYS A 45 -5.44 -4.36 -6.44
C LYS A 45 -5.40 -4.93 -5.02
N VAL A 46 -5.07 -4.10 -4.03
CA VAL A 46 -5.12 -4.48 -2.61
C VAL A 46 -6.55 -4.82 -2.19
N SER A 47 -7.53 -3.98 -2.55
CA SER A 47 -8.92 -4.15 -2.12
C SER A 47 -9.66 -5.28 -2.86
N LYS A 48 -9.44 -5.43 -4.17
CA LYS A 48 -10.24 -6.33 -5.02
C LYS A 48 -9.56 -7.70 -5.24
N SER A 49 -8.22 -7.79 -5.17
CA SER A 49 -7.51 -9.03 -5.50
C SER A 49 -7.26 -9.90 -4.28
N LYS A 50 -8.14 -10.90 -4.07
CA LYS A 50 -7.93 -11.94 -3.04
C LYS A 50 -6.62 -12.72 -3.23
N ARG A 51 -6.24 -12.96 -4.48
CA ARG A 51 -4.97 -13.64 -4.82
C ARG A 51 -3.76 -12.85 -4.33
N PHE A 52 -3.76 -11.54 -4.55
CA PHE A 52 -2.70 -10.67 -4.07
C PHE A 52 -2.61 -10.68 -2.54
N MET A 53 -3.75 -10.50 -1.86
CA MET A 53 -3.79 -10.51 -0.40
C MET A 53 -3.29 -11.84 0.20
N SER A 54 -3.72 -12.99 -0.34
CA SER A 54 -3.24 -14.30 0.11
C SER A 54 -1.73 -14.47 -0.10
N GLN A 55 -1.20 -13.97 -1.21
CA GLN A 55 0.24 -14.06 -1.48
C GLN A 55 1.06 -13.14 -0.57
N LEU A 56 0.52 -11.96 -0.27
CA LEU A 56 1.10 -11.01 0.68
C LEU A 56 1.12 -11.59 2.10
N GLU A 57 0.05 -12.29 2.50
CA GLU A 57 -0.03 -13.00 3.78
C GLU A 57 1.03 -14.12 3.90
N LYS A 58 1.20 -14.94 2.87
CA LYS A 58 2.30 -15.92 2.82
C LYS A 58 3.67 -15.25 2.94
N CYS A 59 3.88 -14.11 2.27
CA CYS A 59 5.13 -13.36 2.33
C CYS A 59 5.39 -12.80 3.73
N HIS A 60 4.36 -12.27 4.38
CA HIS A 60 4.40 -11.80 5.77
C HIS A 60 4.72 -12.94 6.75
N ASN A 61 4.03 -14.07 6.64
CA ASN A 61 4.25 -15.22 7.51
C ASN A 61 5.65 -15.84 7.35
N ALA A 62 6.26 -15.67 6.18
CA ALA A 62 7.67 -16.02 5.92
C ALA A 62 8.67 -14.97 6.44
N GLY A 63 8.23 -13.88 7.07
CA GLY A 63 9.10 -12.82 7.61
C GLY A 63 9.73 -11.91 6.55
N ARG A 64 9.19 -11.89 5.32
CA ARG A 64 9.77 -11.15 4.18
C ARG A 64 9.10 -9.81 3.88
N LEU A 65 8.00 -9.49 4.58
CA LEU A 65 7.33 -8.20 4.47
C LEU A 65 7.85 -7.25 5.56
N SER A 66 8.75 -6.34 5.18
CA SER A 66 9.44 -5.47 6.14
C SER A 66 8.78 -4.11 6.37
N LEU A 67 8.07 -3.58 5.38
CA LEU A 67 7.49 -2.23 5.43
C LEU A 67 6.31 -2.12 4.47
N ILE A 68 5.27 -1.40 4.89
CA ILE A 68 4.19 -0.96 4.01
C ILE A 68 4.23 0.57 3.93
N SER A 69 4.37 1.11 2.74
CA SER A 69 4.27 2.55 2.48
C SER A 69 3.00 2.88 1.71
N VAL A 70 2.19 3.81 2.22
CA VAL A 70 1.02 4.36 1.54
C VAL A 70 1.37 5.76 1.05
N ASP A 71 1.48 5.92 -0.26
CA ASP A 71 1.72 7.23 -0.88
C ASP A 71 0.39 7.96 -1.13
N GLU A 72 0.43 9.28 -1.23
CA GLU A 72 -0.74 10.17 -1.36
C GLU A 72 -1.87 9.84 -0.38
N ALA A 73 -1.51 9.65 0.89
CA ALA A 73 -2.44 9.28 1.95
C ALA A 73 -3.61 10.27 2.11
N HIS A 74 -3.47 11.50 1.63
CA HIS A 74 -4.56 12.48 1.61
C HIS A 74 -5.79 11.99 0.81
N CYS A 75 -5.63 11.08 -0.15
CA CYS A 75 -6.70 10.49 -0.94
C CYS A 75 -7.72 9.69 -0.10
N CYS A 76 -7.42 9.34 1.16
CA CYS A 76 -8.36 8.62 2.02
C CYS A 76 -9.48 9.52 2.60
N SER A 77 -9.28 10.85 2.62
CA SER A 77 -10.25 11.80 3.17
C SER A 77 -11.32 12.16 2.15
N GLN A 78 -12.59 11.98 2.51
CA GLN A 78 -13.74 12.40 1.69
C GLN A 78 -13.82 13.92 1.49
N TRP A 79 -13.17 14.68 2.38
CA TRP A 79 -13.11 16.14 2.33
C TRP A 79 -11.86 16.63 1.58
N GLY A 80 -10.99 15.70 1.17
CA GLY A 80 -9.85 16.00 0.31
C GLY A 80 -10.29 16.21 -1.14
N HIS A 81 -9.57 17.06 -1.86
CA HIS A 81 -9.85 17.39 -3.26
C HIS A 81 -9.63 16.20 -4.23
N ASP A 82 -8.81 15.20 -3.85
CA ASP A 82 -8.56 13.97 -4.63
C ASP A 82 -8.99 12.72 -3.83
N PHE A 83 -10.24 12.71 -3.37
CA PHE A 83 -10.79 11.56 -2.64
C PHE A 83 -10.88 10.32 -3.53
N ARG A 84 -10.30 9.20 -3.06
CA ARG A 84 -10.36 7.90 -3.73
C ARG A 84 -10.92 6.83 -2.79
N PRO A 85 -12.10 6.26 -3.08
CA PRO A 85 -12.77 5.33 -2.18
C PRO A 85 -11.94 4.06 -1.89
N ASP A 86 -11.12 3.60 -2.83
CA ASP A 86 -10.27 2.42 -2.65
C ASP A 86 -9.22 2.60 -1.54
N TYR A 87 -8.83 3.83 -1.20
CA TYR A 87 -7.90 4.09 -0.10
C TYR A 87 -8.48 3.74 1.28
N LYS A 88 -9.81 3.80 1.45
CA LYS A 88 -10.46 3.38 2.70
C LYS A 88 -10.25 1.89 2.99
N ASN A 89 -10.20 1.09 1.93
CA ASN A 89 -10.02 -0.35 2.02
C ASN A 89 -8.58 -0.74 2.43
N LEU A 90 -7.61 0.19 2.35
CA LEU A 90 -6.24 -0.05 2.80
C LEU A 90 -6.12 -0.24 4.31
N SER A 91 -7.14 0.16 5.08
CA SER A 91 -7.22 -0.12 6.52
C SER A 91 -7.06 -1.62 6.86
N ILE A 92 -7.43 -2.52 5.93
CA ILE A 92 -7.27 -3.96 6.09
C ILE A 92 -5.80 -4.38 6.24
N LEU A 93 -4.88 -3.67 5.58
CA LEU A 93 -3.44 -3.98 5.65
C LEU A 93 -2.93 -3.83 7.07
N LYS A 94 -3.40 -2.81 7.79
CA LYS A 94 -3.01 -2.60 9.18
C LYS A 94 -3.59 -3.67 10.10
N THR A 95 -4.85 -4.05 9.90
CA THR A 95 -5.50 -5.09 10.70
C THR A 95 -4.85 -6.45 10.50
N GLN A 96 -4.47 -6.79 9.27
CA GLN A 96 -3.84 -8.07 8.95
C GLN A 96 -2.35 -8.11 9.27
N PHE A 97 -1.62 -7.02 9.01
CA PHE A 97 -0.16 -6.96 9.14
C PHE A 97 0.26 -6.07 10.31
N ARG A 98 -0.31 -6.28 11.51
CA ARG A 98 -0.04 -5.46 12.71
C ARG A 98 1.44 -5.39 13.10
N GLN A 99 2.23 -6.41 12.76
CA GLN A 99 3.66 -6.49 13.07
C GLN A 99 4.53 -5.73 12.06
N VAL A 100 3.98 -5.36 10.91
CA VAL A 100 4.73 -4.67 9.84
C VAL A 100 4.59 -3.16 10.05
N PRO A 101 5.70 -2.42 10.13
CA PRO A 101 5.67 -0.96 10.14
C PRO A 101 4.91 -0.42 8.93
N MET A 102 4.06 0.59 9.16
CA MET A 102 3.31 1.26 8.10
C MET A 102 3.59 2.76 8.13
N VAL A 103 4.02 3.30 6.98
CA VAL A 103 4.31 4.74 6.79
C VAL A 103 3.33 5.31 5.78
N ALA A 104 2.81 6.51 6.06
CA ALA A 104 1.93 7.25 5.17
C ALA A 104 2.64 8.52 4.71
N LEU A 105 2.67 8.75 3.40
CA LEU A 105 3.28 9.92 2.76
C LEU A 105 2.17 10.76 2.14
N THR A 106 2.28 12.08 2.25
CA THR A 106 1.34 13.02 1.63
C THR A 106 2.10 14.27 1.21
N SER A 107 1.74 14.82 0.06
CA SER A 107 2.33 16.02 -0.52
C SER A 107 1.63 17.33 -0.09
N LEU A 108 0.51 17.26 0.65
CA LEU A 108 -0.33 18.43 0.94
C LEU A 108 0.05 19.16 2.25
N ASN A 109 0.63 20.34 2.08
CA ASN A 109 0.67 21.43 3.07
C ASN A 109 -0.73 22.06 3.19
N THR A 110 -1.62 21.53 4.03
CA THR A 110 -2.84 22.27 4.39
C THR A 110 -3.03 22.24 5.89
N MET A 111 -2.53 23.28 6.56
CA MET A 111 -2.75 23.55 7.98
C MET A 111 -4.18 24.04 8.30
N GLU A 112 -5.14 23.99 7.37
CA GLU A 112 -6.44 24.65 7.56
C GLU A 112 -7.67 23.74 7.59
N LEU A 113 -7.53 22.41 7.45
CA LEU A 113 -8.66 21.52 7.71
C LEU A 113 -8.18 20.21 8.35
N ALA A 114 -8.60 20.02 9.60
CA ALA A 114 -8.65 18.79 10.38
C ALA A 114 -7.47 18.50 11.34
N PRO A 115 -7.74 17.99 12.57
CA PRO A 115 -6.71 17.36 13.41
C PRO A 115 -6.02 16.27 12.60
N PRO A 116 -4.80 15.84 12.97
CA PRO A 116 -3.83 15.25 12.05
C PRO A 116 -4.55 14.25 11.13
N CYS A 117 -4.55 14.48 9.82
CA CYS A 117 -5.18 13.55 8.85
C CYS A 117 -4.61 12.12 8.98
N CYS A 118 -3.52 11.95 9.74
CA CYS A 118 -2.90 10.70 10.14
C CYS A 118 -2.77 10.56 11.67
N ALA A 119 -3.68 11.12 12.47
CA ALA A 119 -3.80 10.76 13.88
C ALA A 119 -4.41 9.36 13.91
N TYR A 120 -3.57 8.39 14.23
CA TYR A 120 -3.99 7.06 14.63
C TYR A 120 -4.96 7.17 15.81
N GLN A 121 -6.27 7.21 15.56
CA GLN A 121 -7.29 7.01 16.58
C GLN A 121 -7.97 5.66 16.33
N ASN A 122 -7.94 4.80 17.36
CA ASN A 122 -8.67 3.53 17.42
C ASN A 122 -8.44 2.56 16.25
N ASP A 123 -7.18 2.33 15.90
CA ASP A 123 -6.79 1.24 15.00
C ASP A 123 -7.37 1.24 13.57
N GLN A 124 -8.02 2.32 13.15
CA GLN A 124 -8.51 2.49 11.78
C GLN A 124 -7.79 3.62 11.04
N PHE A 125 -7.57 3.44 9.73
CA PHE A 125 -7.34 4.55 8.81
C PHE A 125 -8.68 5.28 8.65
N SER A 126 -9.03 6.08 9.64
CA SER A 126 -10.32 6.75 9.72
C SER A 126 -10.12 8.25 9.89
N CYS A 127 -10.48 9.01 8.86
CA CYS A 127 -10.69 10.44 8.96
C CYS A 127 -12.17 10.67 9.36
N ASN A 128 -12.50 10.43 10.64
CA ASN A 128 -13.76 10.82 11.27
C ASN A 128 -13.36 11.74 12.45
N ARG A 129 -13.79 13.00 12.61
CA ARG A 129 -15.15 13.54 12.47
C ARG A 129 -15.19 15.08 12.62
N ALA A 130 -16.13 15.72 11.91
CA ALA A 130 -17.03 16.81 12.37
C ALA A 130 -18.09 16.92 11.25
N LEU A 131 -19.31 16.40 11.39
CA LEU A 131 -20.34 16.68 12.42
C LEU A 131 -20.78 15.44 13.23
#